data_AF-A0A0J7NJS3-F1
#
_entry.id   AF-A0A0J7NJS3-F1
#
_cell.length_a   1.000
_cell.length_b   1.000
_cell.length_c   1.000
_cell.angle_alpha   90.00
_cell.angle_beta   90.00
_cell.angle_gamma   90.00
#
_symmetry.space_group_name_H-M   'P 1'
#
loop_
_entity.id
_entity.type
_entity.pdbx_description
1 polymer ?
#
loop_
_entity_poly.entity_id
_entity_poly.type
_entity_poly.pdbx_seq_one_letter_code
_entity_poly.pdbx_strand_id
1 'polypeptide(L)'
;MNYLNSIAGGTTTVDSGLQLNNIEILYTKVQRIYIKPQHKEERQRDLRVNVEIHAGISPVCRKSLCVLLADDDDPCFLYSLFITEDDFKVLKAQQGLLVDFDNFATQLICLLEQCHIPGTSLSKTPPKFLLLLAEETGDWNFKLVETNNFKHLCHLSLNISPASDSDLKTHMAMKIKQLKENVLQQSRDVVGLETRLNDLSSKLEVKAKELEHLEQKYLAEKSQIQINSSQQISVEKDRLAQARLEWQRQSEKEKMEVEQRHAETVKQLHTELAELRTQNITFKDKQSFLEATSVEQIKQLQNLEKELNIAQRDLTLLKKQNSKLDVDYHDKDKAVNNLRTKVAVLEQELKDKTVIINKHMEMLKSGKEQKQHLEDLLTEKDSQLQRKQNSLRGLSDELVKANEILTKLQNELASTKSKLKLRTSIALEQERLLDSKQKEVGQLETKMESLIRDTKDAKNEVGNLKEQIKTLQQQLEEKEKMIKNNDNGKADYVFSSYLCQ
;
A
#
# COMPACT_ATOMS: atom_id res chain seq x y z
N MET A 1 -57.10 66.73 118.52
CA MET A 1 -58.51 66.67 118.08
C MET A 1 -58.87 65.19 117.96
N ASN A 2 -59.64 64.56 118.84
CA ASN A 2 -60.40 65.09 119.98
C ASN A 2 -60.04 64.37 121.30
N TYR A 3 -60.35 65.02 122.41
CA TYR A 3 -60.23 64.51 123.79
C TYR A 3 -61.64 64.26 124.36
N LEU A 4 -61.69 63.74 125.59
CA LEU A 4 -62.89 63.55 126.45
C LEU A 4 -63.74 62.31 126.07
N ASN A 5 -64.36 61.59 127.01
CA ASN A 5 -64.47 61.82 128.45
C ASN A 5 -63.80 60.72 129.31
N SER A 6 -63.38 61.10 130.51
CA SER A 6 -63.15 60.18 131.64
C SER A 6 -64.02 60.65 132.79
N ILE A 7 -64.74 59.72 133.44
CA ILE A 7 -65.46 59.96 134.69
C ILE A 7 -65.08 58.82 135.63
N ALA A 8 -64.48 59.16 136.77
CA ALA A 8 -64.20 58.23 137.84
C ALA A 8 -65.26 58.40 138.96
N GLY A 9 -65.82 57.28 139.41
CA GLY A 9 -66.69 57.18 140.57
C GLY A 9 -66.57 55.77 141.12
N GLY A 10 -66.00 55.63 142.32
CA GLY A 10 -65.61 54.33 142.86
C GLY A 10 -66.45 53.90 144.04
N THR A 11 -66.76 52.61 144.10
CA THR A 11 -67.13 51.87 145.33
C THR A 11 -66.59 50.46 145.22
N THR A 12 -65.97 49.95 146.28
CA THR A 12 -65.43 48.58 146.33
C THR A 12 -66.53 47.56 146.62
N THR A 13 -67.13 47.03 145.56
CA THR A 13 -67.79 45.72 145.60
C THR A 13 -66.88 44.71 144.91
N VAL A 14 -66.43 43.69 145.63
CA VAL A 14 -65.75 42.52 145.02
C VAL A 14 -66.83 41.66 144.38
N ASP A 15 -67.28 42.09 143.21
CA ASP A 15 -68.13 41.31 142.33
C ASP A 15 -67.23 40.34 141.55
N SER A 16 -67.54 39.05 141.59
CA SER A 16 -66.69 37.98 141.04
C SER A 16 -66.82 37.86 139.51
N GLY A 17 -66.97 39.00 138.83
CA GLY A 17 -67.04 39.10 137.37
C GLY A 17 -65.73 38.66 136.72
N LEU A 18 -65.75 37.44 136.16
CA LEU A 18 -64.63 36.78 135.52
C LEU A 18 -64.08 37.58 134.31
N GLN A 19 -63.06 38.41 134.54
CA GLN A 19 -62.33 39.15 133.48
C GLN A 19 -61.40 38.23 132.66
N LEU A 20 -62.02 37.38 131.85
CA LEU A 20 -61.38 36.33 131.06
C LEU A 20 -60.95 36.83 129.68
N ASN A 21 -59.77 37.47 129.62
CA ASN A 21 -59.13 37.82 128.34
C ASN A 21 -58.17 36.73 127.83
N ASN A 22 -57.74 35.79 128.69
CA ASN A 22 -56.87 34.67 128.34
C ASN A 22 -57.64 33.34 128.55
N ILE A 23 -58.36 32.91 127.52
CA ILE A 23 -59.01 31.60 127.45
C ILE A 23 -58.27 30.74 126.42
N GLU A 24 -57.74 29.59 126.85
CA GLU A 24 -57.08 28.61 126.00
C GLU A 24 -57.98 27.38 125.85
N ILE A 25 -58.53 27.16 124.65
CA ILE A 25 -59.40 26.00 124.36
C ILE A 25 -58.51 24.79 124.07
N LEU A 26 -58.38 23.88 125.04
CA LEU A 26 -57.60 22.64 124.90
C LEU A 26 -58.34 21.55 124.11
N TYR A 27 -59.68 21.58 124.15
CA TYR A 27 -60.53 20.61 123.50
C TYR A 27 -61.85 21.26 123.09
N THR A 28 -62.32 20.97 121.87
CA THR A 28 -63.70 21.27 121.45
C THR A 28 -64.18 20.20 120.47
N LYS A 29 -65.14 19.36 120.89
CA LYS A 29 -65.80 18.37 120.03
C LYS A 29 -67.28 18.28 120.36
N VAL A 30 -68.10 18.05 119.33
CA VAL A 30 -69.50 17.66 119.50
C VAL A 30 -69.54 16.19 119.89
N GLN A 31 -70.31 15.84 120.93
CA GLN A 31 -70.40 14.51 121.50
C GLN A 31 -71.84 14.16 121.91
N ARG A 32 -72.18 12.88 121.81
CA ARG A 32 -73.49 12.34 122.21
C ARG A 32 -73.57 12.26 123.75
N ILE A 33 -74.36 13.15 124.36
CA ILE A 33 -74.61 13.18 125.79
C ILE A 33 -76.02 12.68 126.09
N TYR A 34 -76.11 11.81 127.09
CA TYR A 34 -77.36 11.32 127.67
C TYR A 34 -77.72 12.25 128.84
N ILE A 35 -78.91 12.84 128.82
CA ILE A 35 -79.37 13.85 129.79
C ILE A 35 -80.53 13.26 130.58
N LYS A 36 -80.42 13.24 131.91
CA LYS A 36 -81.37 12.59 132.82
C LYS A 36 -81.79 13.53 133.97
N PRO A 37 -82.85 14.34 133.77
CA PRO A 37 -83.42 15.17 134.83
C PRO A 37 -84.12 14.32 135.90
N GLN A 38 -84.20 14.81 137.14
CA GLN A 38 -84.54 14.04 138.34
C GLN A 38 -85.93 13.37 138.28
N HIS A 39 -86.85 13.94 137.50
CA HIS A 39 -88.22 13.46 137.31
C HIS A 39 -88.65 13.40 135.83
N LYS A 40 -87.72 13.15 134.91
CA LYS A 40 -88.01 13.04 133.46
C LYS A 40 -87.28 11.84 132.85
N GLU A 41 -87.79 11.37 131.71
CA GLU A 41 -87.12 10.34 130.90
C GLU A 41 -85.75 10.84 130.41
N GLU A 42 -84.82 9.89 130.28
CA GLU A 42 -83.49 10.12 129.72
C GLU A 42 -83.56 10.46 128.23
N ARG A 43 -82.80 11.46 127.80
CA ARG A 43 -82.81 11.97 126.42
C ARG A 43 -81.40 12.13 125.89
N GLN A 44 -81.21 11.91 124.59
CA GLN A 44 -79.93 12.15 123.93
C GLN A 44 -79.91 13.55 123.30
N ARG A 45 -78.78 14.26 123.42
CA ARG A 45 -78.41 15.40 122.58
C ARG A 45 -76.99 15.22 122.07
N ASP A 46 -76.67 15.83 120.93
CA ASP A 46 -75.28 16.06 120.52
C ASP A 46 -74.88 17.45 121.00
N LEU A 47 -73.94 17.52 121.94
CA LEU A 47 -73.52 18.76 122.59
C LEU A 47 -72.02 19.00 122.37
N ARG A 48 -71.65 20.27 122.16
CA ARG A 48 -70.27 20.71 122.11
C ARG A 48 -69.69 20.72 123.52
N VAL A 49 -68.78 19.78 123.78
CA VAL A 49 -67.96 19.76 124.99
C VAL A 49 -66.71 20.58 124.71
N ASN A 50 -66.49 21.63 125.51
CA ASN A 50 -65.21 22.36 125.54
C ASN A 50 -64.49 22.08 126.87
N VAL A 51 -63.17 21.95 126.81
CA VAL A 51 -62.28 21.99 127.98
C VAL A 51 -61.30 23.15 127.77
N GLU A 52 -61.29 24.09 128.70
CA GLU A 52 -60.62 25.37 128.53
C GLU A 52 -59.79 25.72 129.77
N ILE A 53 -58.55 26.20 129.59
CA ILE A 53 -57.79 26.84 130.67
C ILE A 53 -58.12 28.32 130.68
N HIS A 54 -58.56 28.79 131.84
CA HIS A 54 -58.93 30.18 132.10
C HIS A 54 -57.85 30.80 132.99
N ALA A 55 -57.12 31.77 132.44
CA ALA A 55 -56.02 32.45 133.12
C ALA A 55 -56.36 33.92 133.38
N GLY A 56 -56.07 34.40 134.59
CA GLY A 56 -56.21 35.81 134.93
C GLY A 56 -55.15 36.68 134.25
N ILE A 57 -55.37 38.00 134.27
CA ILE A 57 -54.51 38.99 133.59
C ILE A 57 -53.16 39.18 134.33
N SER A 58 -53.08 38.85 135.63
CA SER A 58 -51.85 38.88 136.40
C SER A 58 -51.15 37.51 136.40
N PRO A 59 -49.80 37.44 136.31
CA PRO A 59 -49.05 36.18 136.47
C PRO A 59 -49.13 35.58 137.89
N VAL A 60 -49.79 36.25 138.84
CA VAL A 60 -50.09 35.75 140.19
C VAL A 60 -51.51 35.16 140.27
N CYS A 61 -52.35 35.33 139.23
CA CYS A 61 -53.67 34.70 139.17
C CYS A 61 -53.52 33.18 138.98
N ARG A 62 -54.18 32.41 139.84
CA ARG A 62 -54.31 30.95 139.69
C ARG A 62 -55.02 30.61 138.37
N LYS A 63 -54.56 29.55 137.69
CA LYS A 63 -55.31 28.94 136.58
C LYS A 63 -56.61 28.35 137.12
N SER A 64 -57.68 28.43 136.33
CA SER A 64 -58.90 27.64 136.53
C SER A 64 -59.14 26.76 135.32
N LEU A 65 -59.60 25.53 135.52
CA LEU A 65 -60.07 24.66 134.45
C LEU A 65 -61.58 24.88 134.28
N CYS A 66 -62.01 25.27 133.09
CA CYS A 66 -63.42 25.36 132.73
C CYS A 66 -63.84 24.17 131.88
N VAL A 67 -64.97 23.56 132.21
CA VAL A 67 -65.64 22.53 131.40
C VAL A 67 -67.00 23.09 131.01
N LEU A 68 -67.23 23.23 129.70
CA LEU A 68 -68.47 23.75 129.13
C LEU A 68 -69.18 22.69 128.31
N LEU A 69 -70.50 22.59 128.47
CA LEU A 69 -71.40 21.87 127.57
C LEU A 69 -72.33 22.88 126.92
N ALA A 70 -72.17 23.11 125.62
CA ALA A 70 -73.02 23.98 124.82
C ALA A 70 -73.79 23.17 123.77
N ASP A 71 -74.96 23.64 123.38
CA ASP A 71 -75.66 23.14 122.19
C ASP A 71 -75.34 24.07 121.01
N ASP A 72 -74.97 23.52 119.85
CA ASP A 72 -74.68 24.34 118.66
C ASP A 72 -75.99 24.80 117.96
N ASP A 73 -77.12 24.11 118.19
CA ASP A 73 -78.45 24.45 117.64
C ASP A 73 -79.33 25.27 118.63
N ASP A 74 -79.04 25.19 119.94
CA ASP A 74 -79.74 25.93 121.01
C ASP A 74 -78.77 26.86 121.76
N PRO A 75 -78.59 28.12 121.32
CA PRO A 75 -77.63 29.06 121.91
C PRO A 75 -77.87 29.40 123.39
N CYS A 76 -79.06 29.06 123.94
CA CYS A 76 -79.38 29.27 125.34
C CYS A 76 -78.99 28.08 126.23
N PHE A 77 -78.70 26.92 125.64
CA PHE A 77 -78.19 25.76 126.36
C PHE A 77 -76.69 25.93 126.64
N LEU A 78 -76.35 26.28 127.88
CA LEU A 78 -74.98 26.30 128.37
C LEU A 78 -74.93 25.77 129.80
N TYR A 79 -74.11 24.73 130.02
CA TYR A 79 -73.70 24.26 131.34
C TYR A 79 -72.22 24.55 131.51
N SER A 80 -71.81 24.96 132.71
CA SER A 80 -70.44 25.39 133.02
C SER A 80 -70.00 24.91 134.39
N LEU A 81 -68.78 24.40 134.46
CA LEU A 81 -68.07 24.09 135.70
C LEU A 81 -66.70 24.78 135.67
N PHE A 82 -66.40 25.54 136.71
CA PHE A 82 -65.08 26.10 136.97
C PHE A 82 -64.43 25.35 138.14
N ILE A 83 -63.22 24.82 137.92
CA ILE A 83 -62.44 24.09 138.92
C ILE A 83 -61.16 24.89 139.17
N THR A 84 -61.01 25.46 140.36
CA THR A 84 -59.74 26.00 140.81
C THR A 84 -58.85 24.89 141.36
N GLU A 85 -57.56 25.19 141.58
CA GLU A 85 -56.61 24.29 142.23
C GLU A 85 -57.09 23.82 143.63
N ASP A 86 -57.84 24.65 144.36
CA ASP A 86 -58.36 24.31 145.69
C ASP A 86 -59.63 23.42 145.61
N ASP A 87 -60.53 23.67 144.64
CA ASP A 87 -61.67 22.78 144.38
C ASP A 87 -61.19 21.40 143.91
N PHE A 88 -60.13 21.36 143.10
CA PHE A 88 -59.53 20.12 142.63
C PHE A 88 -58.98 19.26 143.78
N LYS A 89 -58.47 19.86 144.87
CA LYS A 89 -58.01 19.09 146.05
C LYS A 89 -59.18 18.34 146.70
N VAL A 90 -60.37 18.96 146.74
CA VAL A 90 -61.60 18.33 147.24
C VAL A 90 -62.06 17.24 146.27
N LEU A 91 -62.16 17.54 144.96
CA LEU A 91 -62.55 16.59 143.92
C LEU A 91 -61.65 15.34 143.90
N LYS A 92 -60.33 15.55 144.00
CA LYS A 92 -59.31 14.51 144.07
C LYS A 92 -59.48 13.59 145.27
N ALA A 93 -59.75 14.15 146.45
CA ALA A 93 -60.00 13.38 147.66
C ALA A 93 -61.32 12.60 147.60
N GLN A 94 -62.38 13.20 147.06
CA GLN A 94 -63.71 12.57 146.95
C GLN A 94 -63.76 11.41 145.95
N GLN A 95 -62.98 11.48 144.85
CA GLN A 95 -63.04 10.49 143.76
C GLN A 95 -61.75 9.67 143.60
N GLY A 96 -60.79 9.80 144.52
CA GLY A 96 -59.55 9.01 144.53
C GLY A 96 -58.64 9.28 143.32
N LEU A 97 -58.68 10.48 142.75
CA LEU A 97 -57.94 10.80 141.52
C LEU A 97 -56.43 10.76 141.75
N LEU A 98 -55.69 10.07 140.88
CA LEU A 98 -54.25 9.87 141.07
C LEU A 98 -53.38 11.02 140.51
N VAL A 99 -53.93 11.87 139.64
CA VAL A 99 -53.22 13.01 139.01
C VAL A 99 -53.24 14.29 139.82
N ASP A 100 -52.31 15.21 139.54
CA ASP A 100 -52.35 16.60 139.99
C ASP A 100 -53.26 17.49 139.12
N PHE A 101 -53.34 18.78 139.43
CA PHE A 101 -54.23 19.73 138.75
C PHE A 101 -53.79 20.03 137.31
N ASP A 102 -52.49 20.23 137.06
CA ASP A 102 -51.98 20.51 135.71
C ASP A 102 -52.17 19.32 134.75
N ASN A 103 -52.04 18.07 135.22
CA ASN A 103 -52.27 16.88 134.40
C ASN A 103 -53.76 16.46 134.33
N PHE A 104 -54.63 17.02 135.16
CA PHE A 104 -56.06 16.64 135.19
C PHE A 104 -56.79 16.95 133.88
N ALA A 105 -56.53 18.11 133.28
CA ALA A 105 -57.13 18.49 132.00
C ALA A 105 -56.80 17.47 130.89
N THR A 106 -55.55 17.00 130.83
CA THR A 106 -55.10 15.98 129.88
C THR A 106 -55.82 14.65 130.08
N GLN A 107 -55.99 14.19 131.32
CA GLN A 107 -56.70 12.93 131.59
C GLN A 107 -58.21 13.04 131.33
N LEU A 108 -58.82 14.18 131.64
CA LEU A 108 -60.22 14.47 131.28
C LEU A 108 -60.39 14.38 129.76
N ILE A 109 -59.50 15.00 128.99
CA ILE A 109 -59.52 14.93 127.52
C ILE A 109 -59.33 13.48 127.03
N CYS A 110 -58.41 12.70 127.60
CA CYS A 110 -58.25 11.28 127.26
C CYS A 110 -59.48 10.41 127.56
N LEU A 111 -60.30 10.77 128.56
CA LEU A 111 -61.59 10.10 128.83
C LEU A 111 -62.70 10.60 127.90
N LEU A 112 -62.72 11.88 127.54
CA LEU A 112 -63.63 12.43 126.54
C LEU A 112 -63.37 11.83 125.14
N GLU A 113 -62.11 11.66 124.72
CA GLU A 113 -61.75 10.93 123.49
C GLU A 113 -62.34 9.50 123.46
N GLN A 114 -62.33 8.79 124.60
CA GLN A 114 -62.92 7.44 124.71
C GLN A 114 -64.45 7.43 124.64
N CYS A 115 -65.10 8.54 124.99
CA CYS A 115 -66.56 8.70 124.89
C CYS A 115 -67.02 9.24 123.52
N HIS A 116 -66.09 9.67 122.65
CA HIS A 116 -66.42 10.26 121.37
C HIS A 116 -66.84 9.18 120.35
N ILE A 117 -68.14 9.11 120.07
CA ILE A 117 -68.72 8.24 119.04
C ILE A 117 -68.86 9.05 117.74
N PRO A 118 -68.16 8.70 116.63
CA PRO A 118 -68.39 9.34 115.34
C PRO A 118 -69.83 9.08 114.86
N GLY A 119 -70.53 10.14 114.43
CA GLY A 119 -71.96 10.08 114.07
C GLY A 119 -72.35 9.15 112.91
N THR A 120 -71.37 8.52 112.25
CA THR A 120 -71.57 7.47 111.24
C THR A 120 -71.73 6.06 111.82
N SER A 121 -71.41 5.85 113.11
CA SER A 121 -71.40 4.53 113.75
C SER A 121 -72.78 4.13 114.31
N LEU A 122 -73.69 3.69 113.42
CA LEU A 122 -75.00 3.12 113.79
C LEU A 122 -74.91 1.68 114.34
N SER A 123 -74.04 1.45 115.32
CA SER A 123 -73.90 0.17 116.01
C SER A 123 -75.12 -0.11 116.90
N LYS A 124 -75.77 -1.28 116.73
CA LYS A 124 -76.94 -1.70 117.54
C LYS A 124 -76.61 -2.04 119.00
N THR A 125 -75.34 -2.04 119.38
CA THR A 125 -74.85 -2.25 120.74
C THR A 125 -74.75 -0.93 121.50
N PRO A 126 -75.06 -0.87 122.80
CA PRO A 126 -74.82 0.33 123.60
C PRO A 126 -73.31 0.66 123.61
N PRO A 127 -72.94 1.96 123.64
CA PRO A 127 -71.54 2.35 123.61
C PRO A 127 -70.81 1.96 124.91
N LYS A 128 -69.57 1.49 124.77
CA LYS A 128 -68.75 1.04 125.91
C LYS A 128 -68.47 2.17 126.90
N PHE A 129 -68.27 3.39 126.42
CA PHE A 129 -68.18 4.60 127.24
C PHE A 129 -69.23 5.61 126.76
N LEU A 130 -69.86 6.34 127.69
CA LEU A 130 -70.81 7.39 127.37
C LEU A 130 -70.75 8.54 128.38
N LEU A 131 -71.25 9.69 127.93
CA LEU A 131 -71.38 10.91 128.71
C LEU A 131 -72.82 11.01 129.25
N LEU A 132 -72.97 11.12 130.57
CA LEU A 132 -74.25 11.20 131.27
C LEU A 132 -74.33 12.50 132.09
N LEU A 133 -75.22 13.42 131.71
CA LEU A 133 -75.56 14.61 132.48
C LEU A 133 -76.82 14.33 133.29
N ALA A 134 -76.68 14.03 134.59
CA ALA A 134 -77.78 13.60 135.46
C ALA A 134 -78.05 14.59 136.61
N GLU A 135 -79.33 14.84 136.88
CA GLU A 135 -79.78 15.69 137.99
C GLU A 135 -80.05 14.82 139.23
N GLU A 136 -79.24 15.00 140.28
CA GLU A 136 -79.25 14.18 141.48
C GLU A 136 -79.34 15.08 142.72
N THR A 137 -80.40 14.94 143.51
CA THR A 137 -80.66 15.75 144.73
C THR A 137 -80.70 17.28 144.51
N GLY A 138 -80.91 17.74 143.27
CA GLY A 138 -80.90 19.14 142.86
C GLY A 138 -79.60 19.63 142.22
N ASP A 139 -78.52 18.86 142.32
CA ASP A 139 -77.23 19.14 141.68
C ASP A 139 -77.10 18.39 140.34
N TRP A 140 -76.57 19.06 139.32
CA TRP A 140 -76.36 18.48 138.00
C TRP A 140 -74.95 17.90 137.89
N ASN A 141 -74.84 16.63 137.50
CA ASN A 141 -73.59 15.88 137.48
C ASN A 141 -73.29 15.39 136.06
N PHE A 142 -72.20 15.87 135.47
CA PHE A 142 -71.63 15.38 134.22
C PHE A 142 -70.67 14.22 134.50
N LYS A 143 -71.12 13.01 134.18
CA LYS A 143 -70.47 11.75 134.49
C LYS A 143 -69.94 11.09 133.23
N LEU A 144 -68.68 10.65 133.28
CA LEU A 144 -68.06 9.83 132.27
C LEU A 144 -68.17 8.38 132.75
N VAL A 145 -68.98 7.56 132.07
CA VAL A 145 -69.33 6.21 132.55
C VAL A 145 -69.02 5.13 131.51
N GLU A 146 -68.52 3.99 131.97
CA GLU A 146 -68.35 2.77 131.19
C GLU A 146 -69.55 1.85 131.38
N THR A 147 -70.12 1.37 130.29
CA THR A 147 -71.27 0.45 130.28
C THR A 147 -70.79 -0.99 130.16
N ASN A 148 -71.09 -1.79 131.19
CA ASN A 148 -70.92 -3.24 131.19
C ASN A 148 -72.31 -3.90 131.22
N ASN A 149 -72.42 -5.16 130.77
CA ASN A 149 -73.66 -5.94 130.68
C ASN A 149 -74.45 -6.07 132.00
N PHE A 150 -73.84 -5.72 133.15
CA PHE A 150 -74.45 -5.78 134.48
C PHE A 150 -74.70 -4.41 135.13
N LYS A 151 -73.86 -3.40 134.86
CA LYS A 151 -73.96 -2.06 135.44
C LYS A 151 -73.13 -1.03 134.68
N HIS A 152 -73.42 0.25 134.91
CA HIS A 152 -72.49 1.34 134.60
C HIS A 152 -71.42 1.47 135.69
N LEU A 153 -70.20 1.80 135.29
CA LEU A 153 -69.07 2.15 136.14
C LEU A 153 -68.73 3.63 135.90
N CYS A 154 -68.84 4.48 136.92
CA CYS A 154 -68.45 5.88 136.80
C CYS A 154 -66.93 6.00 136.91
N HIS A 155 -66.28 6.60 135.91
CA HIS A 155 -64.84 6.88 135.89
C HIS A 155 -64.53 8.28 136.44
N LEU A 156 -65.43 9.24 136.24
CA LEU A 156 -65.32 10.61 136.73
C LEU A 156 -66.71 11.25 136.82
N SER A 157 -67.00 11.99 137.89
CA SER A 157 -68.27 12.72 138.09
C SER A 157 -67.99 14.19 138.38
N LEU A 158 -68.47 15.10 137.54
CA LEU A 158 -68.23 16.53 137.66
C LEU A 158 -69.55 17.25 137.99
N ASN A 159 -69.67 17.84 139.18
CA ASN A 159 -70.82 18.70 139.50
C ASN A 159 -70.74 19.95 138.62
N ILE A 160 -71.73 20.17 137.76
CA ILE A 160 -71.78 21.20 136.72
C ILE A 160 -73.12 21.91 136.80
N SER A 161 -73.15 23.23 136.79
CA SER A 161 -74.40 24.00 136.82
C SER A 161 -74.82 24.46 135.43
N PRO A 162 -76.11 24.71 135.17
CA PRO A 162 -76.53 25.65 134.14
C PRO A 162 -75.79 26.98 134.33
N ALA A 163 -75.27 27.57 133.25
CA ALA A 163 -74.50 28.81 133.31
C ALA A 163 -75.39 30.01 133.69
N SER A 164 -74.82 31.04 134.31
CA SER A 164 -75.61 32.22 134.68
C SER A 164 -76.00 33.06 133.46
N ASP A 165 -77.02 33.90 133.66
CA ASP A 165 -77.44 34.93 132.70
C ASP A 165 -76.30 35.88 132.27
N SER A 166 -75.23 36.00 133.07
CA SER A 166 -74.03 36.79 132.75
C SER A 166 -73.04 36.01 131.88
N ASP A 167 -72.76 34.76 132.26
CA ASP A 167 -71.83 33.88 131.57
C ASP A 167 -72.35 33.50 130.18
N LEU A 168 -73.66 33.24 130.08
CA LEU A 168 -74.34 32.96 128.82
C LEU A 168 -74.22 34.12 127.83
N LYS A 169 -74.50 35.36 128.26
CA LYS A 169 -74.33 36.57 127.44
C LYS A 169 -72.88 36.77 127.03
N THR A 170 -71.94 36.47 127.92
CA THR A 170 -70.49 36.60 127.70
C THR A 170 -69.98 35.58 126.66
N HIS A 171 -70.40 34.31 126.78
CA HIS A 171 -70.14 33.26 125.79
C HIS A 171 -70.76 33.60 124.42
N MET A 172 -72.03 34.03 124.38
CA MET A 172 -72.69 34.48 123.15
C MET A 172 -71.92 35.64 122.48
N ALA A 173 -71.51 36.65 123.26
CA ALA A 173 -70.78 37.81 122.74
C ALA A 173 -69.42 37.42 122.13
N MET A 174 -68.67 36.54 122.79
CA MET A 174 -67.42 36.00 122.25
C MET A 174 -67.65 35.19 120.98
N LYS A 175 -68.65 34.30 120.95
CA LYS A 175 -69.00 33.49 119.77
C LYS A 175 -69.41 34.38 118.58
N ILE A 176 -70.22 35.40 118.81
CA ILE A 176 -70.65 36.37 117.78
C ILE A 176 -69.46 37.17 117.24
N LYS A 177 -68.51 37.58 118.11
CA LYS A 177 -67.27 38.25 117.67
C LYS A 177 -66.45 37.33 116.75
N GLN A 178 -66.15 36.11 117.21
CA GLN A 178 -65.37 35.13 116.45
C GLN A 178 -66.01 34.81 115.09
N LEU A 179 -67.33 34.61 115.05
CA LEU A 179 -68.06 34.35 113.80
C LEU A 179 -67.99 35.54 112.84
N LYS A 180 -68.11 36.78 113.32
CA LYS A 180 -67.96 37.98 112.48
C LYS A 180 -66.55 38.14 111.93
N GLU A 181 -65.53 37.89 112.73
CA GLU A 181 -64.12 37.94 112.30
C GLU A 181 -63.83 36.86 111.23
N ASN A 182 -64.32 35.63 111.43
CA ASN A 182 -64.21 34.55 110.45
C ASN A 182 -64.92 34.88 109.12
N VAL A 183 -66.16 35.38 109.16
CA VAL A 183 -66.93 35.75 107.95
C VAL A 183 -66.27 36.90 107.19
N LEU A 184 -65.74 37.90 107.89
CA LEU A 184 -65.00 39.01 107.26
C LEU A 184 -63.70 38.54 106.59
N GLN A 185 -63.01 37.56 107.17
CA GLN A 185 -61.81 36.99 106.55
C GLN A 185 -62.18 36.16 105.31
N GLN A 186 -63.13 35.23 105.44
CA GLN A 186 -63.61 34.42 104.31
C GLN A 186 -64.12 35.27 103.14
N SER A 187 -64.81 36.39 103.42
CA SER A 187 -65.25 37.34 102.39
C SER A 187 -64.08 37.98 101.62
N ARG A 188 -62.97 38.29 102.28
CA ARG A 188 -61.75 38.81 101.61
C ARG A 188 -61.09 37.73 100.75
N ASP A 189 -61.03 36.51 101.27
CA ASP A 189 -60.40 35.37 100.59
C ASP A 189 -61.18 35.01 99.31
N VAL A 190 -62.52 35.04 99.34
CA VAL A 190 -63.38 34.88 98.16
C VAL A 190 -63.08 35.95 97.10
N VAL A 191 -63.10 37.23 97.45
CA VAL A 191 -62.81 38.32 96.49
C VAL A 191 -61.40 38.24 95.89
N GLY A 192 -60.41 37.79 96.69
CA GLY A 192 -59.05 37.53 96.21
C GLY A 192 -58.96 36.34 95.25
N LEU A 193 -59.75 35.29 95.47
CA LEU A 193 -59.84 34.14 94.56
C LEU A 193 -60.60 34.49 93.27
N GLU A 194 -61.68 35.26 93.34
CA GLU A 194 -62.45 35.72 92.18
C GLU A 194 -61.62 36.62 91.26
N THR A 195 -60.89 37.60 91.82
CA THR A 195 -60.00 38.47 91.03
C THR A 195 -58.86 37.67 90.37
N ARG A 196 -58.28 36.70 91.08
CA ARG A 196 -57.26 35.80 90.51
C ARG A 196 -57.83 34.87 89.43
N LEU A 197 -59.05 34.37 89.59
CA LEU A 197 -59.74 33.53 88.60
C LEU A 197 -60.00 34.31 87.30
N ASN A 198 -60.47 35.55 87.41
CA ASN A 198 -60.71 36.43 86.27
C ASN A 198 -59.42 36.79 85.51
N ASP A 199 -58.33 37.10 86.22
CA ASP A 199 -57.01 37.35 85.63
C ASP A 199 -56.48 36.13 84.86
N LEU A 200 -56.56 34.93 85.45
CA LEU A 200 -56.14 33.68 84.79
C LEU A 200 -57.04 33.32 83.60
N SER A 201 -58.35 33.56 83.68
CA SER A 201 -59.29 33.31 82.59
C SER A 201 -59.02 34.23 81.39
N SER A 202 -58.76 35.51 81.63
CA SER A 202 -58.38 36.46 80.57
C SER A 202 -57.05 36.09 79.91
N LYS A 203 -56.04 35.70 80.70
CA LYS A 203 -54.76 35.22 80.19
C LYS A 203 -54.89 33.94 79.35
N LEU A 204 -55.78 33.03 79.75
CA LEU A 204 -56.09 31.81 79.00
C LEU A 204 -56.77 32.14 77.66
N GLU A 205 -57.72 33.07 77.63
CA GLU A 205 -58.39 33.52 76.40
C GLU A 205 -57.40 34.14 75.40
N VAL A 206 -56.49 34.99 75.88
CA VAL A 206 -55.41 35.57 75.05
C VAL A 206 -54.51 34.47 74.48
N LYS A 207 -54.10 33.49 75.30
CA LYS A 207 -53.25 32.37 74.83
C LYS A 207 -53.96 31.41 73.88
N ALA A 208 -55.27 31.22 74.01
CA ALA A 208 -56.05 30.46 73.04
C ALA A 208 -56.06 31.15 71.66
N LYS A 209 -56.25 32.48 71.63
CA LYS A 209 -56.22 33.29 70.39
C LYS A 209 -54.84 33.34 69.74
N GLU A 210 -53.78 33.43 70.53
CA GLU A 210 -52.39 33.31 70.03
C GLU A 210 -52.12 31.95 69.39
N LEU A 211 -52.60 30.86 70.01
CA LEU A 211 -52.45 29.50 69.50
C LEU A 211 -53.22 29.30 68.18
N GLU A 212 -54.50 29.70 68.14
CA GLU A 212 -55.33 29.61 66.93
C GLU A 212 -54.70 30.36 65.75
N HIS A 213 -54.19 31.57 65.98
CA HIS A 213 -53.50 32.35 64.96
C HIS A 213 -52.21 31.66 64.45
N LEU A 214 -51.45 31.03 65.35
CA LEU A 214 -50.24 30.29 64.99
C LEU A 214 -50.55 29.02 64.20
N GLU A 215 -51.62 28.30 64.55
CA GLU A 215 -52.11 27.13 63.80
C GLU A 215 -52.59 27.52 62.40
N GLN A 216 -53.40 28.59 62.27
CA GLN A 216 -53.82 29.13 60.98
C GLN A 216 -52.63 29.50 60.10
N LYS A 217 -51.62 30.19 60.66
CA LYS A 217 -50.39 30.54 59.94
C LYS A 217 -49.61 29.31 59.48
N TYR A 218 -49.43 28.32 60.37
CA TYR A 218 -48.72 27.08 60.04
C TYR A 218 -49.43 26.28 58.95
N LEU A 219 -50.77 26.21 58.97
CA LEU A 219 -51.55 25.55 57.93
C LEU A 219 -51.42 26.27 56.57
N ALA A 220 -51.43 27.60 56.55
CA ALA A 220 -51.22 28.37 55.33
C ALA A 220 -49.81 28.18 54.75
N GLU A 221 -48.78 28.23 55.59
CA GLU A 221 -47.37 28.03 55.17
C GLU A 221 -47.14 26.59 54.66
N LYS A 222 -47.66 25.58 55.37
CA LYS A 222 -47.64 24.18 54.94
C LYS A 222 -48.33 23.97 53.59
N SER A 223 -49.50 24.59 53.39
CA SER A 223 -50.24 24.54 52.12
C SER A 223 -49.44 25.17 50.98
N GLN A 224 -48.85 26.36 51.20
CA GLN A 224 -48.02 27.03 50.20
C GLN A 224 -46.78 26.21 49.82
N ILE A 225 -46.09 25.61 50.79
CA ILE A 225 -44.95 24.71 50.54
C ILE A 225 -45.38 23.47 49.74
N GLN A 226 -46.54 22.88 50.07
CA GLN A 226 -47.08 21.73 49.34
C GLN A 226 -47.43 22.09 47.88
N ILE A 227 -48.06 23.24 47.64
CA ILE A 227 -48.36 23.75 46.30
C ILE A 227 -47.07 24.00 45.51
N ASN A 228 -46.12 24.75 46.08
CA ASN A 228 -44.84 25.08 45.43
C ASN A 228 -44.06 23.81 45.06
N SER A 229 -43.98 22.84 45.98
CA SER A 229 -43.30 21.56 45.76
C SER A 229 -43.99 20.74 44.66
N SER A 230 -45.32 20.64 44.70
CA SER A 230 -46.09 19.94 43.67
C SER A 230 -45.91 20.57 42.28
N GLN A 231 -45.88 21.90 42.20
CA GLN A 231 -45.63 22.65 40.96
C GLN A 231 -44.21 22.42 40.43
N GLN A 232 -43.17 22.48 41.28
CA GLN A 232 -41.79 22.17 40.88
C GLN A 232 -41.64 20.73 40.39
N ILE A 233 -42.30 19.77 41.06
CA ILE A 233 -42.32 18.36 40.63
C ILE A 233 -43.02 18.19 39.28
N SER A 234 -44.06 18.97 38.96
CA SER A 234 -44.65 18.96 37.62
C SER A 234 -43.68 19.50 36.58
N VAL A 235 -43.13 20.71 36.80
CA VAL A 235 -42.21 21.37 35.85
C VAL A 235 -41.00 20.48 35.52
N GLU A 236 -40.40 19.82 36.51
CA GLU A 236 -39.27 18.91 36.27
C GLU A 236 -39.69 17.58 35.60
N LYS A 237 -40.89 17.07 35.84
CA LYS A 237 -41.44 15.94 35.07
C LYS A 237 -41.66 16.30 33.61
N ASP A 238 -42.25 17.47 33.35
CA ASP A 238 -42.53 17.97 32.01
C ASP A 238 -41.21 18.24 31.25
N ARG A 239 -40.23 18.85 31.91
CA ARG A 239 -38.86 19.05 31.38
C ARG A 239 -38.16 17.72 31.07
N LEU A 240 -38.26 16.72 31.95
CA LEU A 240 -37.71 15.39 31.72
C LEU A 240 -38.42 14.65 30.57
N ALA A 241 -39.74 14.81 30.43
CA ALA A 241 -40.50 14.23 29.32
C ALA A 241 -40.10 14.85 27.96
N GLN A 242 -39.96 16.19 27.91
CA GLN A 242 -39.45 16.90 26.73
C GLN A 242 -38.04 16.45 26.36
N ALA A 243 -37.12 16.39 27.34
CA ALA A 243 -35.74 15.95 27.10
C ALA A 243 -35.65 14.50 26.59
N ARG A 244 -36.51 13.59 27.09
CA ARG A 244 -36.61 12.21 26.61
C ARG A 244 -37.11 12.13 25.18
N LEU A 245 -38.16 12.89 24.84
CA LEU A 245 -38.74 12.90 23.49
C LEU A 245 -37.77 13.49 22.47
N GLU A 246 -37.05 14.55 22.84
CA GLU A 246 -36.01 15.14 21.98
C GLU A 246 -34.82 14.19 21.78
N TRP A 247 -34.35 13.52 22.84
CA TRP A 247 -33.31 12.50 22.73
C TRP A 247 -33.73 11.32 21.85
N GLN A 248 -34.98 10.85 21.99
CA GLN A 248 -35.53 9.80 21.12
C GLN A 248 -35.57 10.26 19.66
N ARG A 249 -36.09 11.47 19.39
CA ARG A 249 -36.16 12.06 18.04
C ARG A 249 -34.79 12.17 17.38
N GLN A 250 -33.78 12.61 18.13
CA GLN A 250 -32.40 12.72 17.64
C GLN A 250 -31.78 11.34 17.41
N SER A 251 -32.00 10.38 18.31
CA SER A 251 -31.52 8.99 18.19
C SER A 251 -32.14 8.28 16.98
N GLU A 252 -33.44 8.44 16.73
CA GLU A 252 -34.13 7.91 15.54
C GLU A 252 -33.62 8.56 14.25
N LYS A 253 -33.33 9.87 14.27
CA LYS A 253 -32.72 10.60 13.14
C LYS A 253 -31.30 10.12 12.84
N GLU A 254 -30.45 10.02 13.85
CA GLU A 254 -29.07 9.51 13.70
C GLU A 254 -29.07 8.06 13.20
N LYS A 255 -29.97 7.23 13.72
CA LYS A 255 -30.18 5.86 13.23
C LYS A 255 -30.55 5.86 11.74
N MET A 256 -31.53 6.65 11.30
CA MET A 256 -31.91 6.72 9.88
C MET A 256 -30.77 7.22 8.99
N GLU A 257 -30.00 8.23 9.42
CA GLU A 257 -28.83 8.70 8.68
C GLU A 257 -27.75 7.62 8.54
N VAL A 258 -27.52 6.82 9.59
CA VAL A 258 -26.57 5.71 9.58
C VAL A 258 -27.09 4.57 8.69
N GLU A 259 -28.36 4.19 8.79
CA GLU A 259 -28.99 3.16 7.94
C GLU A 259 -28.98 3.56 6.46
N GLN A 260 -29.26 4.84 6.14
CA GLN A 260 -29.16 5.37 4.78
C GLN A 260 -27.72 5.29 4.23
N ARG A 261 -26.71 5.77 4.98
CA ARG A 261 -25.30 5.70 4.54
C ARG A 261 -24.84 4.26 4.30
N HIS A 262 -25.28 3.32 5.13
CA HIS A 262 -24.99 1.89 4.93
C HIS A 262 -25.70 1.34 3.68
N ALA A 263 -26.97 1.68 3.46
CA ALA A 263 -27.71 1.25 2.26
C ALA A 263 -27.09 1.81 0.96
N GLU A 264 -26.65 3.06 0.96
CA GLU A 264 -25.92 3.69 -0.15
C GLU A 264 -24.57 3.00 -0.40
N THR A 265 -23.81 2.70 0.66
CA THR A 265 -22.52 1.98 0.58
C THR A 265 -22.72 0.56 0.03
N VAL A 266 -23.70 -0.19 0.53
CA VAL A 266 -24.03 -1.55 0.07
C VAL A 266 -24.47 -1.54 -1.40
N LYS A 267 -25.17 -0.50 -1.85
CA LYS A 267 -25.56 -0.30 -3.24
C LYS A 267 -24.34 -0.02 -4.13
N GLN A 268 -23.44 0.87 -3.72
CA GLN A 268 -22.18 1.16 -4.44
C GLN A 268 -21.34 -0.12 -4.60
N LEU A 269 -21.12 -0.86 -3.51
CA LEU A 269 -20.38 -2.13 -3.53
C LEU A 269 -21.06 -3.19 -4.42
N HIS A 270 -22.40 -3.22 -4.50
CA HIS A 270 -23.12 -4.10 -5.43
C HIS A 270 -22.90 -3.71 -6.90
N THR A 271 -22.89 -2.41 -7.21
CA THR A 271 -22.59 -1.92 -8.56
C THR A 271 -21.15 -2.28 -8.95
N GLU A 272 -20.18 -2.00 -8.09
CA GLU A 272 -18.76 -2.37 -8.32
C GLU A 272 -18.59 -3.88 -8.52
N LEU A 273 -19.24 -4.72 -7.70
CA LEU A 273 -19.23 -6.18 -7.88
C LEU A 273 -19.84 -6.63 -9.20
N ALA A 274 -20.89 -5.95 -9.69
CA ALA A 274 -21.50 -6.26 -10.98
C ALA A 274 -20.60 -5.85 -12.16
N GLU A 275 -19.96 -4.69 -12.07
CA GLU A 275 -18.97 -4.21 -13.05
C GLU A 275 -17.74 -5.13 -13.10
N LEU A 276 -17.14 -5.48 -11.96
CA LEU A 276 -16.01 -6.40 -11.87
C LEU A 276 -16.36 -7.80 -12.40
N ARG A 277 -17.56 -8.31 -12.12
CA ARG A 277 -18.05 -9.57 -12.72
C ARG A 277 -18.16 -9.48 -14.24
N THR A 278 -18.68 -8.37 -14.77
CA THR A 278 -18.85 -8.13 -16.21
C THR A 278 -17.49 -8.02 -16.91
N GLN A 279 -16.53 -7.32 -16.29
CA GLN A 279 -15.14 -7.27 -16.75
C GLN A 279 -14.48 -8.66 -16.71
N ASN A 280 -14.66 -9.44 -15.65
CA ASN A 280 -14.08 -10.78 -15.51
C ASN A 280 -14.59 -11.74 -16.59
N ILE A 281 -15.90 -11.72 -16.90
CA ILE A 281 -16.49 -12.46 -18.03
C ILE A 281 -15.85 -12.00 -19.34
N THR A 282 -15.80 -10.69 -19.59
CA THR A 282 -15.23 -10.11 -20.82
C THR A 282 -13.75 -10.49 -21.00
N PHE A 283 -12.95 -10.50 -19.93
CA PHE A 283 -11.56 -10.95 -19.98
C PHE A 283 -11.44 -12.46 -20.23
N LYS A 284 -12.33 -13.27 -19.65
CA LYS A 284 -12.35 -14.73 -19.84
C LYS A 284 -12.75 -15.11 -21.27
N ASP A 285 -13.73 -14.43 -21.86
CA ASP A 285 -14.14 -14.62 -23.25
C ASP A 285 -13.00 -14.20 -24.20
N LYS A 286 -12.35 -13.06 -23.92
CA LYS A 286 -11.17 -12.61 -24.66
C LYS A 286 -9.98 -13.57 -24.53
N GLN A 287 -9.76 -14.15 -23.35
CA GLN A 287 -8.76 -15.20 -23.14
C GLN A 287 -9.07 -16.42 -24.00
N SER A 288 -10.30 -16.93 -23.95
CA SER A 288 -10.72 -18.11 -24.74
C SER A 288 -10.58 -17.88 -26.25
N PHE A 289 -10.92 -16.68 -26.73
CA PHE A 289 -10.70 -16.28 -28.12
C PHE A 289 -9.21 -16.24 -28.52
N LEU A 290 -8.35 -15.71 -27.65
CA LEU A 290 -6.89 -15.67 -27.88
C LEU A 290 -6.27 -17.06 -27.81
N GLU A 291 -6.72 -17.93 -26.91
CA GLU A 291 -6.31 -19.34 -26.83
C GLU A 291 -6.69 -20.10 -28.11
N ALA A 292 -7.94 -19.97 -28.58
CA ALA A 292 -8.39 -20.57 -29.83
C ALA A 292 -7.60 -20.05 -31.05
N THR A 293 -7.33 -18.74 -31.10
CA THR A 293 -6.50 -18.12 -32.15
C THR A 293 -5.06 -18.63 -32.12
N SER A 294 -4.47 -18.77 -30.92
CA SER A 294 -3.12 -19.31 -30.72
C SER A 294 -3.02 -20.77 -31.17
N VAL A 295 -4.00 -21.61 -30.82
CA VAL A 295 -4.07 -23.02 -31.28
C VAL A 295 -4.13 -23.11 -32.81
N GLU A 296 -4.93 -22.26 -33.48
CA GLU A 296 -4.99 -22.26 -34.94
C GLU A 296 -3.69 -21.71 -35.58
N GLN A 297 -3.05 -20.70 -34.99
CA GLN A 297 -1.74 -20.21 -35.44
C GLN A 297 -0.64 -21.27 -35.29
N ILE A 298 -0.61 -22.02 -34.18
CA ILE A 298 0.30 -23.16 -33.98
C ILE A 298 0.06 -24.23 -35.04
N LYS A 299 -1.21 -24.55 -35.35
CA LYS A 299 -1.60 -25.51 -36.40
C LYS A 299 -1.22 -25.03 -37.81
N GLN A 300 -1.30 -23.74 -38.10
CA GLN A 300 -0.82 -23.14 -39.35
C GLN A 300 0.70 -23.20 -39.45
N LEU A 301 1.42 -22.84 -38.39
CA LEU A 301 2.89 -22.95 -38.33
C LEU A 301 3.35 -24.41 -38.54
N GLN A 302 2.71 -25.38 -37.88
CA GLN A 302 3.00 -26.81 -38.09
C GLN A 302 2.72 -27.28 -39.53
N ASN A 303 1.81 -26.66 -40.26
CA ASN A 303 1.57 -26.99 -41.67
C ASN A 303 2.61 -26.35 -42.59
N LEU A 304 2.92 -25.07 -42.39
CA LEU A 304 4.01 -24.39 -43.09
C LEU A 304 5.37 -25.07 -42.83
N GLU A 305 5.60 -25.58 -41.63
CA GLU A 305 6.79 -26.36 -41.28
C GLU A 305 6.84 -27.70 -42.04
N LYS A 306 5.71 -28.39 -42.22
CA LYS A 306 5.64 -29.61 -43.06
C LYS A 306 5.92 -29.28 -44.52
N GLU A 307 5.33 -28.22 -45.06
CA GLU A 307 5.55 -27.76 -46.44
C GLU A 307 7.01 -27.35 -46.67
N LEU A 308 7.61 -26.60 -45.73
CA LEU A 308 9.02 -26.26 -45.75
C LEU A 308 9.91 -27.52 -45.69
N ASN A 309 9.57 -28.50 -44.86
CA ASN A 309 10.27 -29.79 -44.81
C ASN A 309 10.12 -30.62 -46.09
N ILE A 310 9.03 -30.45 -46.86
CA ILE A 310 8.88 -31.07 -48.20
C ILE A 310 9.77 -30.31 -49.20
N ALA A 311 9.65 -28.99 -49.30
CA ALA A 311 10.44 -28.16 -50.18
C ALA A 311 11.97 -28.30 -49.93
N GLN A 312 12.40 -28.49 -48.68
CA GLN A 312 13.80 -28.79 -48.34
C GLN A 312 14.26 -30.17 -48.82
N ARG A 313 13.40 -31.20 -48.77
CA ARG A 313 13.69 -32.52 -49.35
C ARG A 313 13.79 -32.45 -50.87
N ASP A 314 12.87 -31.74 -51.51
CA ASP A 314 12.84 -31.57 -52.96
C ASP A 314 14.04 -30.76 -53.45
N LEU A 315 14.40 -29.66 -52.76
CA LEU A 315 15.64 -28.91 -53.02
C LEU A 315 16.89 -29.79 -52.83
N THR A 316 16.88 -30.72 -51.87
CA THR A 316 17.99 -31.67 -51.66
C THR A 316 18.06 -32.72 -52.76
N LEU A 317 16.92 -33.21 -53.25
CA LEU A 317 16.83 -34.11 -54.41
C LEU A 317 17.30 -33.41 -55.69
N LEU A 318 16.83 -32.19 -55.95
CA LEU A 318 17.26 -31.36 -57.08
C LEU A 318 18.76 -31.04 -57.03
N LYS A 319 19.31 -30.72 -55.85
CA LYS A 319 20.78 -30.55 -55.67
C LYS A 319 21.55 -31.83 -56.00
N LYS A 320 21.06 -33.01 -55.59
CA LYS A 320 21.67 -34.31 -55.95
C LYS A 320 21.56 -34.60 -57.45
N GLN A 321 20.42 -34.31 -58.07
CA GLN A 321 20.23 -34.46 -59.52
C GLN A 321 21.14 -33.50 -60.30
N ASN A 322 21.24 -32.24 -59.89
CA ASN A 322 22.11 -31.25 -60.53
C ASN A 322 23.60 -31.63 -60.37
N SER A 323 24.02 -32.09 -59.19
CA SER A 323 25.38 -32.62 -58.98
C SER A 323 25.66 -33.86 -59.83
N LYS A 324 24.67 -34.72 -60.08
CA LYS A 324 24.82 -35.83 -61.02
C LYS A 324 24.94 -35.34 -62.47
N LEU A 325 24.10 -34.38 -62.89
CA LEU A 325 24.14 -33.79 -64.23
C LEU A 325 25.47 -33.07 -64.50
N ASP A 326 26.08 -32.46 -63.49
CA ASP A 326 27.40 -31.82 -63.56
C ASP A 326 28.52 -32.86 -63.78
N VAL A 327 28.46 -34.01 -63.10
CA VAL A 327 29.36 -35.16 -63.34
C VAL A 327 29.14 -35.76 -64.72
N ASP A 328 27.88 -36.03 -65.10
CA ASP A 328 27.51 -36.55 -66.42
C ASP A 328 27.98 -35.58 -67.53
N TYR A 329 27.85 -34.27 -67.34
CA TYR A 329 28.33 -33.23 -68.26
C TYR A 329 29.87 -33.23 -68.35
N HIS A 330 30.57 -33.28 -67.22
CA HIS A 330 32.04 -33.26 -67.20
C HIS A 330 32.65 -34.52 -67.86
N ASP A 331 32.02 -35.69 -67.71
CA ASP A 331 32.44 -36.90 -68.43
C ASP A 331 32.10 -36.86 -69.93
N LYS A 332 31.03 -36.16 -70.34
CA LYS A 332 30.80 -35.84 -71.76
C LYS A 332 31.83 -34.87 -72.30
N ASP A 333 32.24 -33.85 -71.56
CA ASP A 333 33.29 -32.91 -71.98
C ASP A 333 34.66 -33.59 -72.11
N LYS A 334 35.03 -34.50 -71.19
CA LYS A 334 36.20 -35.39 -71.35
C LYS A 334 36.11 -36.21 -72.64
N ALA A 335 34.95 -36.79 -72.95
CA ALA A 335 34.75 -37.54 -74.19
C ALA A 335 34.89 -36.65 -75.44
N VAL A 336 34.36 -35.43 -75.42
CA VAL A 336 34.51 -34.42 -76.49
C VAL A 336 35.97 -34.00 -76.66
N ASN A 337 36.72 -33.76 -75.57
CA ASN A 337 38.13 -33.37 -75.64
C ASN A 337 39.04 -34.53 -76.11
N ASN A 338 38.73 -35.78 -75.71
CA ASN A 338 39.39 -36.97 -76.26
C ASN A 338 39.13 -37.13 -77.77
N LEU A 339 37.90 -36.87 -78.23
CA LEU A 339 37.57 -36.88 -79.66
C LEU A 339 38.23 -35.73 -80.41
N ARG A 340 38.26 -34.50 -79.86
CA ARG A 340 39.00 -33.36 -80.43
C ARG A 340 40.48 -33.66 -80.59
N THR A 341 41.11 -34.23 -79.57
CA THR A 341 42.54 -34.62 -79.62
C THR A 341 42.77 -35.66 -80.72
N LYS A 342 41.87 -36.64 -80.84
CA LYS A 342 41.94 -37.67 -81.89
C LYS A 342 41.72 -37.09 -83.30
N VAL A 343 40.84 -36.10 -83.45
CA VAL A 343 40.65 -35.36 -84.71
C VAL A 343 41.92 -34.57 -85.05
N ALA A 344 42.47 -33.79 -84.12
CA ALA A 344 43.70 -33.01 -84.35
C ALA A 344 44.90 -33.87 -84.76
N VAL A 345 45.04 -35.08 -84.19
CA VAL A 345 46.06 -36.05 -84.62
C VAL A 345 45.81 -36.55 -86.06
N LEU A 346 44.56 -36.86 -86.42
CA LEU A 346 44.21 -37.30 -87.78
C LEU A 346 44.35 -36.17 -88.81
N GLU A 347 44.02 -34.92 -88.44
CA GLU A 347 44.23 -33.74 -89.27
C GLU A 347 45.73 -33.49 -89.51
N GLN A 348 46.58 -33.68 -88.50
CA GLN A 348 48.03 -33.59 -88.65
C GLN A 348 48.59 -34.73 -89.51
N GLU A 349 48.16 -35.99 -89.31
CA GLU A 349 48.53 -37.10 -90.20
C GLU A 349 48.14 -36.84 -91.67
N LEU A 350 46.97 -36.26 -91.91
CA LEU A 350 46.46 -35.95 -93.24
C LEU A 350 47.24 -34.79 -93.86
N LYS A 351 47.65 -33.81 -93.07
CA LYS A 351 48.52 -32.71 -93.46
C LYS A 351 49.92 -33.21 -93.85
N ASP A 352 50.52 -34.09 -93.06
CA ASP A 352 51.83 -34.67 -93.35
C ASP A 352 51.81 -35.60 -94.58
N LYS A 353 50.73 -36.38 -94.75
CA LYS A 353 50.48 -37.13 -96.00
C LYS A 353 50.29 -36.18 -97.19
N THR A 354 49.67 -35.01 -97.01
CA THR A 354 49.55 -34.00 -98.07
C THR A 354 50.90 -33.39 -98.45
N VAL A 355 51.78 -33.12 -97.49
CA VAL A 355 53.16 -32.67 -97.75
C VAL A 355 53.96 -33.72 -98.55
N ILE A 356 53.81 -35.01 -98.18
CA ILE A 356 54.43 -36.13 -98.92
C ILE A 356 53.86 -36.24 -100.33
N ILE A 357 52.54 -36.12 -100.52
CA ILE A 357 51.89 -36.14 -101.84
C ILE A 357 52.36 -34.97 -102.72
N ASN A 358 52.45 -33.75 -102.18
CA ASN A 358 52.96 -32.59 -102.91
C ASN A 358 54.41 -32.80 -103.35
N LYS A 359 55.27 -33.32 -102.47
CA LYS A 359 56.67 -33.65 -102.80
C LYS A 359 56.78 -34.71 -103.90
N HIS A 360 55.89 -35.71 -103.90
CA HIS A 360 55.80 -36.67 -105.00
C HIS A 360 55.22 -36.07 -106.29
N MET A 361 54.28 -35.12 -106.22
CA MET A 361 53.80 -34.39 -107.40
C MET A 361 54.88 -33.52 -108.03
N GLU A 362 55.71 -32.83 -107.23
CA GLU A 362 56.84 -32.06 -107.76
C GLU A 362 57.90 -32.95 -108.42
N MET A 363 58.22 -34.11 -107.83
CA MET A 363 59.07 -35.12 -108.46
C MET A 363 58.45 -35.65 -109.78
N LEU A 364 57.15 -35.92 -109.80
CA LEU A 364 56.45 -36.41 -111.00
C LEU A 364 56.33 -35.33 -112.08
N LYS A 365 56.22 -34.06 -111.70
CA LYS A 365 56.23 -32.90 -112.60
C LYS A 365 57.60 -32.73 -113.23
N SER A 366 58.66 -32.67 -112.41
CA SER A 366 60.05 -32.61 -112.88
C SER A 366 60.40 -33.79 -113.81
N GLY A 367 60.01 -35.01 -113.45
CA GLY A 367 60.18 -36.20 -114.30
C GLY A 367 59.39 -36.13 -115.62
N LYS A 368 58.19 -35.53 -115.64
CA LYS A 368 57.43 -35.29 -116.87
C LYS A 368 58.04 -34.18 -117.73
N GLU A 369 58.55 -33.12 -117.13
CA GLU A 369 59.17 -31.99 -117.85
C GLU A 369 60.52 -32.42 -118.46
N GLN A 370 61.32 -33.22 -117.75
CA GLN A 370 62.52 -33.86 -118.31
C GLN A 370 62.20 -34.87 -119.42
N LYS A 371 61.13 -35.67 -119.26
CA LYS A 371 60.67 -36.61 -120.30
C LYS A 371 60.19 -35.88 -121.56
N GLN A 372 59.35 -34.86 -121.41
CA GLN A 372 58.85 -34.04 -122.52
C GLN A 372 60.00 -33.37 -123.25
N HIS A 373 60.96 -32.77 -122.53
CA HIS A 373 62.12 -32.13 -123.15
C HIS A 373 62.98 -33.11 -123.97
N LEU A 374 63.12 -34.36 -123.51
CA LEU A 374 63.81 -35.41 -124.27
C LEU A 374 62.99 -35.94 -125.45
N GLU A 375 61.68 -36.09 -125.33
CA GLU A 375 60.80 -36.52 -126.43
C GLU A 375 60.68 -35.43 -127.52
N ASP A 376 60.65 -34.15 -127.15
CA ASP A 376 60.71 -33.02 -128.08
C ASP A 376 62.07 -32.96 -128.79
N LEU A 377 63.19 -33.11 -128.06
CA LEU A 377 64.53 -33.13 -128.64
C LEU A 377 64.74 -34.33 -129.58
N LEU A 378 64.17 -35.48 -129.26
CA LEU A 378 64.19 -36.67 -130.11
C LEU A 378 63.35 -36.44 -131.38
N THR A 379 62.16 -35.84 -131.26
CA THR A 379 61.26 -35.56 -132.40
C THR A 379 61.84 -34.47 -133.32
N GLU A 380 62.51 -33.47 -132.77
CA GLU A 380 63.30 -32.48 -133.54
C GLU A 380 64.46 -33.18 -134.29
N LYS A 381 65.14 -34.15 -133.66
CA LYS A 381 66.23 -34.89 -134.32
C LYS A 381 65.75 -35.85 -135.39
N ASP A 382 64.66 -36.59 -135.15
CA ASP A 382 64.11 -37.54 -136.11
C ASP A 382 63.52 -36.80 -137.32
N SER A 383 62.80 -35.69 -137.09
CA SER A 383 62.31 -34.84 -138.19
C SER A 383 63.43 -34.11 -138.96
N GLN A 384 64.55 -33.73 -138.32
CA GLN A 384 65.76 -33.29 -139.02
C GLN A 384 66.38 -34.40 -139.87
N LEU A 385 66.44 -35.64 -139.37
CA LEU A 385 66.92 -36.81 -140.10
C LEU A 385 66.03 -37.13 -141.31
N GLN A 386 64.71 -37.18 -141.13
CA GLN A 386 63.75 -37.50 -142.19
C GLN A 386 63.72 -36.41 -143.29
N ARG A 387 63.88 -35.13 -142.92
CA ARG A 387 64.09 -34.02 -143.88
C ARG A 387 65.40 -34.20 -144.66
N LYS A 388 66.52 -34.54 -144.00
CA LYS A 388 67.80 -34.83 -144.67
C LYS A 388 67.71 -36.04 -145.60
N GLN A 389 67.03 -37.11 -145.18
CA GLN A 389 66.91 -38.36 -145.92
C GLN A 389 66.01 -38.24 -147.16
N ASN A 390 64.90 -37.50 -147.07
CA ASN A 390 64.07 -37.17 -148.23
C ASN A 390 64.79 -36.20 -149.20
N SER A 391 65.56 -35.24 -148.68
CA SER A 391 66.42 -34.37 -149.52
C SER A 391 67.51 -35.15 -150.25
N LEU A 392 68.07 -36.21 -149.63
CA LEU A 392 69.06 -37.10 -150.26
C LEU A 392 68.44 -37.99 -151.34
N ARG A 393 67.19 -38.44 -151.17
CA ARG A 393 66.46 -39.17 -152.21
C ARG A 393 66.19 -38.26 -153.42
N GLY A 394 65.76 -37.01 -153.20
CA GLY A 394 65.59 -36.02 -154.27
C GLY A 394 66.87 -35.73 -155.05
N LEU A 395 68.00 -35.53 -154.35
CA LEU A 395 69.30 -35.34 -155.00
C LEU A 395 69.72 -36.55 -155.85
N SER A 396 69.33 -37.78 -155.47
CA SER A 396 69.66 -38.99 -156.23
C SER A 396 68.99 -39.01 -157.61
N ASP A 397 67.72 -38.62 -157.69
CA ASP A 397 66.95 -38.64 -158.95
C ASP A 397 67.38 -37.49 -159.89
N GLU A 398 67.80 -36.35 -159.35
CA GLU A 398 68.45 -35.29 -160.13
C GLU A 398 69.85 -35.70 -160.61
N LEU A 399 70.60 -36.48 -159.83
CA LEU A 399 71.92 -36.99 -160.22
C LEU A 399 71.84 -38.05 -161.34
N VAL A 400 70.75 -38.83 -161.41
CA VAL A 400 70.46 -39.70 -162.57
C VAL A 400 70.27 -38.87 -163.84
N LYS A 401 69.45 -37.80 -163.81
CA LYS A 401 69.31 -36.87 -164.94
C LYS A 401 70.60 -36.13 -165.28
N ALA A 402 71.40 -35.77 -164.27
CA ALA A 402 72.73 -35.21 -164.48
C ALA A 402 73.70 -36.20 -165.16
N ASN A 403 73.56 -37.51 -164.92
CA ASN A 403 74.34 -38.55 -165.59
C ASN A 403 73.89 -38.82 -167.04
N GLU A 404 72.61 -38.67 -167.38
CA GLU A 404 72.17 -38.63 -168.79
C GLU A 404 72.77 -37.42 -169.53
N ILE A 405 72.83 -36.26 -168.86
CA ILE A 405 73.45 -35.04 -169.38
C ILE A 405 74.98 -35.18 -169.47
N LEU A 406 75.64 -35.82 -168.50
CA LEU A 406 77.07 -36.15 -168.58
C LEU A 406 77.36 -37.19 -169.67
N THR A 407 76.44 -38.11 -169.96
CA THR A 407 76.57 -39.04 -171.10
C THR A 407 76.49 -38.29 -172.44
N LYS A 408 75.67 -37.22 -172.54
CA LYS A 408 75.71 -36.32 -173.70
C LYS A 408 77.01 -35.49 -173.73
N LEU A 409 77.38 -34.84 -172.63
CA LEU A 409 78.59 -34.02 -172.53
C LEU A 409 79.90 -34.82 -172.70
N GLN A 410 79.94 -36.12 -172.37
CA GLN A 410 81.11 -36.97 -172.63
C GLN A 410 81.15 -37.52 -174.06
N ASN A 411 80.01 -37.66 -174.75
CA ASN A 411 80.01 -37.82 -176.20
C ASN A 411 80.45 -36.52 -176.92
N GLU A 412 80.08 -35.35 -176.39
CA GLU A 412 80.65 -34.07 -176.83
C GLU A 412 82.12 -33.91 -176.42
N LEU A 413 82.57 -34.52 -175.32
CA LEU A 413 83.98 -34.60 -174.96
C LEU A 413 84.74 -35.56 -175.89
N ALA A 414 84.16 -36.66 -176.35
CA ALA A 414 84.74 -37.50 -177.38
C ALA A 414 84.84 -36.76 -178.72
N SER A 415 83.79 -36.00 -179.09
CA SER A 415 83.77 -35.13 -180.27
C SER A 415 84.82 -34.01 -180.18
N THR A 416 84.90 -33.29 -179.06
CA THR A 416 85.86 -32.20 -178.85
C THR A 416 87.27 -32.71 -178.61
N LYS A 417 87.50 -33.88 -178.00
CA LYS A 417 88.82 -34.52 -177.89
C LYS A 417 89.29 -35.11 -179.23
N SER A 418 88.37 -35.46 -180.13
CA SER A 418 88.69 -35.78 -181.53
C SER A 418 89.02 -34.51 -182.34
N LYS A 419 88.26 -33.43 -182.16
CA LYS A 419 88.59 -32.09 -182.71
C LYS A 419 89.86 -31.50 -182.09
N LEU A 420 90.21 -31.87 -180.86
CA LEU A 420 91.46 -31.50 -180.19
C LEU A 420 92.62 -32.33 -180.71
N LYS A 421 92.46 -33.66 -180.92
CA LYS A 421 93.44 -34.45 -181.69
C LYS A 421 93.67 -33.85 -183.08
N LEU A 422 92.61 -33.42 -183.77
CA LEU A 422 92.73 -32.75 -185.06
C LEU A 422 93.42 -31.38 -184.94
N ARG A 423 93.07 -30.54 -183.96
CA ARG A 423 93.74 -29.25 -183.72
C ARG A 423 95.18 -29.37 -183.24
N THR A 424 95.53 -30.38 -182.45
CA THR A 424 96.90 -30.67 -182.01
C THR A 424 97.71 -31.28 -183.16
N SER A 425 97.09 -32.09 -184.02
CA SER A 425 97.73 -32.55 -185.26
C SER A 425 97.92 -31.43 -186.27
N ILE A 426 96.98 -30.49 -186.37
CA ILE A 426 97.12 -29.27 -187.20
C ILE A 426 98.15 -28.33 -186.57
N ALA A 427 98.18 -28.18 -185.25
CA ALA A 427 99.19 -27.37 -184.56
C ALA A 427 100.59 -27.96 -184.73
N LEU A 428 100.77 -29.27 -184.58
CA LEU A 428 102.05 -29.94 -184.83
C LEU A 428 102.45 -29.92 -186.31
N GLU A 429 101.52 -30.05 -187.25
CA GLU A 429 101.83 -29.90 -188.68
C GLU A 429 102.04 -28.43 -189.05
N GLN A 430 101.52 -27.46 -188.28
CA GLN A 430 101.84 -26.04 -188.38
C GLN A 430 103.17 -25.68 -187.69
N GLU A 431 103.58 -26.34 -186.60
CA GLU A 431 104.94 -26.29 -186.07
C GLU A 431 105.93 -26.90 -187.07
N ARG A 432 105.53 -27.98 -187.76
CA ARG A 432 106.29 -28.59 -188.86
C ARG A 432 106.39 -27.67 -190.08
N LEU A 433 105.35 -26.89 -190.37
CA LEU A 433 105.35 -25.86 -191.42
C LEU A 433 106.17 -24.62 -191.02
N LEU A 434 106.14 -24.22 -189.74
CA LEU A 434 106.95 -23.15 -189.18
C LEU A 434 108.44 -23.53 -189.09
N ASP A 435 108.78 -24.75 -188.69
CA ASP A 435 110.15 -25.27 -188.70
C ASP A 435 110.65 -25.56 -190.14
N SER A 436 109.76 -25.91 -191.07
CA SER A 436 110.08 -25.91 -192.51
C SER A 436 110.46 -24.50 -192.99
N LYS A 437 109.75 -23.46 -192.54
CA LYS A 437 110.13 -22.06 -192.79
C LYS A 437 111.36 -21.60 -192.00
N GLN A 438 111.59 -22.11 -190.79
CA GLN A 438 112.79 -21.83 -189.99
C GLN A 438 114.05 -22.42 -190.67
N LYS A 439 113.93 -23.62 -191.27
CA LYS A 439 114.97 -24.20 -192.13
C LYS A 439 115.26 -23.35 -193.38
N GLU A 440 114.23 -22.73 -193.96
CA GLU A 440 114.36 -21.87 -195.14
C GLU A 440 115.03 -20.53 -194.80
N VAL A 441 114.72 -19.94 -193.64
CA VAL A 441 115.42 -18.74 -193.12
C VAL A 441 116.87 -19.06 -192.76
N GLY A 442 117.13 -20.14 -192.01
CA GLY A 442 118.49 -20.53 -191.62
C GLY A 442 119.41 -20.86 -192.81
N GLN A 443 118.87 -21.38 -193.91
CA GLN A 443 119.61 -21.60 -195.16
C GLN A 443 119.97 -20.31 -195.91
N LEU A 444 119.30 -19.19 -195.59
CA LEU A 444 119.60 -17.86 -196.15
C LEU A 444 120.47 -17.03 -195.21
N GLU A 445 120.36 -17.18 -193.88
CA GLU A 445 121.15 -16.42 -192.91
C GLU A 445 122.66 -16.73 -192.99
N THR A 446 123.09 -17.99 -192.84
CA THR A 446 124.52 -18.31 -192.69
C THR A 446 125.20 -18.91 -193.92
N LYS A 447 124.59 -18.73 -195.08
CA LYS A 447 125.34 -18.52 -196.34
C LYS A 447 126.19 -17.24 -196.30
N MET A 448 125.85 -16.31 -195.40
CA MET A 448 126.68 -15.15 -195.02
C MET A 448 127.95 -15.56 -194.26
N GLU A 449 127.91 -16.63 -193.45
CA GLU A 449 129.06 -17.07 -192.64
C GLU A 449 130.12 -17.82 -193.44
N SER A 450 129.78 -18.45 -194.58
CA SER A 450 130.82 -18.93 -195.49
C SER A 450 131.65 -17.75 -195.99
N LEU A 451 131.01 -16.73 -196.58
CA LEU A 451 131.70 -15.52 -197.07
C LEU A 451 132.55 -14.81 -195.99
N ILE A 452 132.11 -14.84 -194.72
CA ILE A 452 132.89 -14.29 -193.60
C ILE A 452 134.05 -15.20 -193.17
N ARG A 453 133.95 -16.54 -193.26
CA ARG A 453 135.04 -17.45 -192.85
C ARG A 453 135.97 -17.88 -193.99
N ASP A 454 135.55 -17.80 -195.24
CA ASP A 454 136.42 -17.79 -196.43
C ASP A 454 137.44 -16.62 -196.30
N THR A 455 137.01 -15.49 -195.72
CA THR A 455 137.88 -14.36 -195.35
C THR A 455 138.85 -14.67 -194.19
N LYS A 456 138.62 -15.74 -193.42
CA LYS A 456 139.50 -16.18 -192.31
C LYS A 456 140.53 -17.21 -192.77
N ASP A 457 140.20 -18.08 -193.72
CA ASP A 457 141.14 -19.01 -194.34
C ASP A 457 142.36 -18.24 -194.87
N ALA A 458 142.10 -17.19 -195.67
CA ALA A 458 143.11 -16.27 -196.20
C ALA A 458 144.00 -15.58 -195.13
N LYS A 459 143.58 -15.51 -193.86
CA LYS A 459 144.34 -14.82 -192.80
C LYS A 459 145.16 -15.76 -191.91
N ASN A 460 144.70 -17.00 -191.71
CA ASN A 460 145.54 -18.02 -191.06
C ASN A 460 146.42 -18.80 -192.06
N GLU A 461 146.19 -18.67 -193.36
CA GLU A 461 147.18 -19.02 -194.39
C GLU A 461 148.36 -18.02 -194.42
N VAL A 462 148.14 -16.75 -194.06
CA VAL A 462 149.27 -15.84 -193.70
C VAL A 462 149.94 -16.26 -192.38
N GLY A 463 149.24 -17.05 -191.56
CA GLY A 463 149.78 -17.81 -190.44
C GLY A 463 150.62 -19.05 -190.84
N ASN A 464 150.70 -19.43 -192.12
CA ASN A 464 151.52 -20.57 -192.59
C ASN A 464 152.98 -20.50 -192.10
N LEU A 465 153.60 -19.32 -192.20
CA LEU A 465 155.04 -19.23 -192.44
C LEU A 465 155.87 -18.75 -191.24
N LYS A 466 155.31 -17.91 -190.35
CA LYS A 466 156.14 -17.26 -189.30
C LYS A 466 156.66 -18.23 -188.25
N GLU A 467 155.86 -19.23 -187.86
CA GLU A 467 156.25 -20.28 -186.91
C GLU A 467 156.59 -21.62 -187.61
N GLN A 468 156.80 -21.57 -188.93
CA GLN A 468 157.52 -22.61 -189.69
C GLN A 468 159.05 -22.42 -189.59
N ILE A 469 159.51 -21.20 -189.27
CA ILE A 469 160.93 -20.84 -189.14
C ILE A 469 161.33 -20.66 -187.67
N LYS A 470 160.51 -19.94 -186.89
CA LYS A 470 160.63 -19.94 -185.44
C LYS A 470 159.95 -21.22 -184.92
N THR A 471 160.61 -22.23 -184.35
CA THR A 471 162.05 -22.50 -184.20
C THR A 471 162.16 -24.00 -183.87
N LEU A 472 162.89 -24.89 -184.57
CA LEU A 472 163.85 -24.84 -185.68
C LEU A 472 165.18 -24.08 -185.49
N GLN A 473 165.22 -22.98 -184.73
CA GLN A 473 166.45 -22.27 -184.33
C GLN A 473 166.64 -22.09 -182.81
N GLN A 474 165.72 -22.65 -182.02
CA GLN A 474 165.86 -22.93 -180.59
C GLN A 474 165.13 -24.27 -180.28
N GLN A 475 165.46 -25.45 -180.84
CA GLN A 475 166.72 -26.01 -181.44
C GLN A 475 167.93 -25.88 -180.52
N LEU A 476 168.63 -27.00 -180.23
CA LEU A 476 169.90 -27.04 -179.46
C LEU A 476 169.81 -26.58 -177.99
N GLU A 477 169.21 -25.41 -177.79
CA GLU A 477 169.02 -24.61 -176.60
C GLU A 477 167.65 -24.90 -175.99
N GLU A 478 167.54 -25.22 -174.71
CA GLU A 478 168.56 -25.68 -173.76
C GLU A 478 167.77 -26.61 -172.84
N LYS A 479 168.12 -27.89 -172.70
CA LYS A 479 169.19 -28.28 -171.79
C LYS A 479 169.07 -27.64 -170.33
N GLU A 480 167.98 -26.89 -169.86
CA GLU A 480 167.71 -26.19 -168.48
C GLU A 480 166.29 -25.80 -167.69
N LYS A 481 165.44 -24.71 -167.89
CA LYS A 481 164.61 -23.77 -166.89
C LYS A 481 162.97 -23.89 -166.65
N MET A 482 161.99 -23.23 -165.85
CA MET A 482 161.63 -22.34 -164.58
C MET A 482 160.02 -22.08 -164.19
N ILE A 483 159.47 -21.32 -163.11
CA ILE A 483 157.98 -21.26 -162.52
C ILE A 483 157.39 -20.15 -161.42
N LYS A 484 156.02 -19.80 -161.14
CA LYS A 484 155.22 -19.31 -159.82
C LYS A 484 153.79 -18.42 -159.66
N ASN A 485 152.87 -18.60 -158.59
CA ASN A 485 151.88 -17.85 -157.55
C ASN A 485 150.55 -16.81 -157.57
N ASN A 486 149.45 -17.00 -156.68
CA ASN A 486 148.47 -16.24 -155.64
C ASN A 486 147.16 -15.16 -155.62
N ASP A 487 146.08 -15.34 -154.71
CA ASP A 487 145.00 -14.69 -153.70
C ASP A 487 143.94 -13.39 -153.61
N ASN A 488 142.60 -13.41 -153.05
CA ASN A 488 141.69 -12.32 -152.29
C ASN A 488 140.08 -12.44 -151.81
N GLY A 489 139.35 -11.50 -151.01
CA GLY A 489 137.78 -11.24 -150.79
C GLY A 489 136.94 -10.71 -149.44
N LYS A 490 135.68 -10.02 -149.38
CA LYS A 490 134.70 -9.59 -148.16
C LYS A 490 133.17 -8.90 -148.31
N ALA A 491 132.20 -8.72 -147.29
CA ALA A 491 130.77 -7.99 -147.26
C ALA A 491 129.90 -7.57 -145.88
N ASP A 492 128.66 -6.86 -145.81
CA ASP A 492 127.74 -6.25 -144.64
C ASP A 492 126.14 -5.85 -144.91
N TYR A 493 125.02 -5.24 -144.23
CA TYR A 493 124.24 -4.74 -142.91
C TYR A 493 122.66 -4.18 -143.11
N VAL A 494 121.54 -3.59 -142.40
CA VAL A 494 120.77 -3.03 -141.09
C VAL A 494 119.09 -2.84 -141.21
N PHE A 495 117.97 -2.20 -140.55
CA PHE A 495 117.29 -1.38 -139.35
C PHE A 495 115.63 -1.07 -139.48
N SER A 496 114.53 -0.43 -138.78
CA SER A 496 113.79 -0.02 -137.42
C SER A 496 112.22 0.65 -137.42
N SER A 497 111.35 0.99 -136.33
CA SER A 497 109.86 1.62 -136.28
C SER A 497 109.00 2.13 -134.92
N TYR A 498 107.71 2.80 -134.85
CA TYR A 498 106.86 3.39 -133.61
C TYR A 498 105.29 4.07 -133.58
N LEU A 499 104.43 4.16 -132.44
CA LEU A 499 103.40 5.23 -131.76
C LEU A 499 101.72 5.49 -131.73
N CYS A 500 100.99 5.94 -130.56
CA CYS A 500 99.69 6.74 -130.06
C CYS A 500 98.09 6.44 -130.13
N GLN A 501 97.05 7.02 -129.40
CA GLN A 501 96.74 8.16 -128.42
C GLN A 501 96.12 7.70 -127.06
#